data_AF-A0A369ZPB3-F1
#
_entry.id   AF-A0A369ZPB3-F1
#
_cell.length_a   1.000
_cell.length_b   1.000
_cell.length_c   1.000
_cell.angle_alpha   90.00
_cell.angle_beta   90.00
_cell.angle_gamma   90.00
#
_symmetry.space_group_name_H-M   'P 1'
#
loop_
_entity.id
_entity.type
_entity.pdbx_description
1 polymer ?
#
loop_
_entity_poly.entity_id
_entity_poly.type
_entity_poly.pdbx_seq_one_letter_code
_entity_poly.pdbx_strand_id
1 'polypeptide(L)'
;MKVQPISYKQVKETLLQDEETKQLYLTEKRVDELQSLLKEMRTRAGLTVSQVAEKMGVTQPAVSKLEKNASRASFLTLQRYAQACGSELKVAML
;
A
#
# COMPACT_ATOMS: atom_id res chain seq x y z
N MET A 1 30.77 -7.38 -27.65
CA MET A 1 30.60 -6.20 -26.77
C MET A 1 30.89 -6.62 -25.34
N LYS A 2 31.67 -5.86 -24.57
CA LYS A 2 31.84 -6.11 -23.12
C LYS A 2 30.67 -5.46 -22.40
N VAL A 3 29.85 -6.26 -21.71
CA VAL A 3 28.75 -5.76 -20.89
C VAL A 3 29.29 -5.46 -19.50
N GLN A 4 29.13 -4.24 -19.00
CA GLN A 4 29.41 -3.91 -17.60
C GLN A 4 28.14 -4.12 -16.78
N PRO A 5 28.17 -4.97 -15.74
CA PRO A 5 27.02 -5.14 -14.86
C PRO A 5 26.85 -3.90 -13.97
N ILE A 6 25.62 -3.43 -13.85
CA ILE A 6 25.20 -2.38 -12.92
C ILE A 6 24.14 -2.94 -11.98
N SER A 7 24.17 -2.57 -10.71
CA SER A 7 23.17 -3.01 -9.74
C SER A 7 21.88 -2.19 -9.83
N TYR A 8 20.75 -2.78 -9.44
CA TYR A 8 19.48 -2.07 -9.32
C TYR A 8 19.60 -0.83 -8.40
N LYS A 9 20.36 -0.95 -7.30
CA LYS A 9 20.60 0.16 -6.38
C LYS A 9 21.26 1.35 -7.09
N GLN A 10 22.31 1.10 -7.86
CA GLN A 10 23.02 2.15 -8.62
C GLN A 10 22.12 2.78 -9.69
N VAL A 11 21.37 1.97 -10.45
CA VAL A 11 20.42 2.49 -11.45
C VAL A 11 19.39 3.40 -10.80
N LYS A 12 18.81 2.95 -9.68
CA LYS A 12 17.81 3.71 -8.94
C LYS A 12 18.38 5.02 -8.39
N GLU A 13 19.57 4.99 -7.78
CA GLU A 13 20.22 6.20 -7.26
C GLU A 13 20.46 7.23 -8.37
N THR A 14 20.96 6.81 -9.54
CA THR A 14 21.17 7.70 -10.68
C THR A 14 19.88 8.29 -11.21
N LEU A 15 18.83 7.48 -11.40
CA LEU A 15 17.55 7.96 -11.92
C LEU A 15 16.83 8.92 -10.96
N LEU A 16 16.97 8.73 -9.65
CA LEU A 16 16.37 9.61 -8.63
C LEU A 16 17.10 10.95 -8.46
N GLN A 17 18.20 11.20 -9.18
CA GLN A 17 18.83 12.53 -9.22
C GLN A 17 18.01 13.52 -10.04
N ASP A 18 17.25 13.04 -11.01
CA ASP A 18 16.29 13.85 -11.76
C ASP A 18 15.06 14.13 -10.89
N GLU A 19 14.70 15.41 -10.75
CA GLU A 19 13.65 15.83 -9.81
C GLU A 19 12.26 15.39 -10.27
N GLU A 20 11.97 15.37 -11.58
CA GLU A 20 10.70 14.87 -12.10
C GLU A 20 10.54 13.36 -11.79
N THR A 21 11.58 12.58 -12.09
CA THR A 21 11.63 11.14 -11.80
C THR A 21 11.46 10.87 -10.31
N LYS A 22 12.13 11.65 -9.47
CA LYS A 22 12.03 11.53 -8.02
C LYS A 22 10.64 11.84 -7.49
N GLN A 23 9.96 12.88 -7.99
CA GLN A 23 8.60 13.22 -7.55
C GLN A 23 7.58 12.15 -7.94
N LEU A 24 7.68 11.61 -9.16
CA LEU A 24 6.85 10.49 -9.60
C LEU A 24 7.10 9.25 -8.74
N TYR A 25 8.38 8.93 -8.51
CA TYR A 25 8.77 7.80 -7.66
C TYR A 25 8.22 7.93 -6.23
N LEU A 26 8.32 9.11 -5.61
CA LEU A 26 7.78 9.35 -4.26
C LEU A 26 6.26 9.25 -4.20
N THR A 27 5.57 9.65 -5.27
CA THR A 27 4.11 9.53 -5.36
C THR A 27 3.68 8.07 -5.44
N GLU A 28 4.29 7.28 -6.31
CA GLU A 28 4.04 5.84 -6.40
C GLU A 28 4.42 5.12 -5.09
N LYS A 29 5.56 5.49 -4.48
CA LYS A 29 6.00 4.93 -3.19
C LYS A 29 4.97 5.14 -2.08
N ARG A 30 4.31 6.29 -2.01
CA ARG A 30 3.23 6.54 -1.04
C ARG A 30 2.02 5.64 -1.26
N VAL A 31 1.71 5.31 -2.52
CA VAL A 31 0.64 4.36 -2.85
C VAL A 31 1.03 2.96 -2.37
N ASP A 32 2.26 2.51 -2.65
CA ASP A 32 2.78 1.22 -2.21
C ASP A 32 2.82 1.10 -0.67
N GLU A 33 3.20 2.16 0.02
CA GLU A 33 3.21 2.23 1.49
C GLU A 33 1.80 2.05 2.06
N LEU A 34 0.78 2.71 1.49
CA LEU A 34 -0.60 2.54 1.92
C LEU A 34 -1.14 1.12 1.67
N GLN A 35 -0.83 0.51 0.52
CA GLN A 35 -1.20 -0.87 0.24
C GLN A 35 -0.54 -1.84 1.24
N SER A 36 0.75 -1.62 1.52
CA SER A 36 1.52 -2.40 2.48
C SER A 36 0.94 -2.29 3.88
N LEU A 37 0.54 -1.09 4.30
CA LEU A 37 -0.12 -0.84 5.58
C LEU A 37 -1.41 -1.64 5.73
N LEU A 38 -2.26 -1.69 4.69
CA LEU A 38 -3.50 -2.49 4.74
C LEU A 38 -3.23 -3.97 4.89
N LYS A 39 -2.26 -4.49 4.13
CA LYS A 39 -1.83 -5.89 4.23
C LYS A 39 -1.23 -6.20 5.60
N GLU A 40 -0.46 -5.27 6.16
CA GLU A 40 0.13 -5.38 7.48
C GLU A 40 -0.94 -5.42 8.58
N MET A 41 -1.93 -4.51 8.56
CA MET A 41 -3.05 -4.54 9.52
C MET A 41 -3.75 -5.90 9.53
N ARG A 42 -4.06 -6.44 8.35
CA ARG A 42 -4.73 -7.74 8.21
C ARG A 42 -3.85 -8.90 8.68
N THR A 43 -2.57 -8.91 8.31
CA THR A 43 -1.64 -10.00 8.68
C THR A 43 -1.32 -9.99 10.18
N ARG A 44 -1.15 -8.82 10.79
CA ARG A 44 -1.02 -8.67 12.26
C ARG A 44 -2.27 -9.16 13.00
N ALA A 45 -3.46 -8.99 12.40
CA ALA A 45 -4.72 -9.52 12.93
C ALA A 45 -4.90 -11.04 12.71
N GLY A 46 -3.99 -11.70 11.99
CA GLY A 46 -4.12 -13.13 11.66
C GLY A 46 -5.27 -13.44 10.70
N LEU A 47 -5.74 -12.46 9.92
CA LEU A 47 -6.92 -12.61 9.07
C LEU A 47 -6.57 -12.88 7.61
N THR A 48 -7.38 -13.71 6.97
CA THR A 48 -7.43 -13.85 5.51
C THR A 48 -8.28 -12.74 4.89
N VAL A 49 -8.12 -12.53 3.57
CA VAL A 49 -8.95 -11.56 2.83
C VAL A 49 -10.44 -11.86 2.95
N SER A 50 -10.81 -13.15 2.92
CA SER A 50 -12.22 -13.58 3.04
C SER A 50 -12.79 -13.29 4.43
N GLN A 51 -12.00 -13.47 5.49
CA GLN A 51 -12.44 -13.16 6.86
C GLN A 51 -12.60 -11.65 7.08
N VAL A 52 -11.72 -10.82 6.49
CA VAL A 52 -11.92 -9.36 6.52
C VAL A 52 -13.18 -8.99 5.74
N ALA A 53 -13.43 -9.61 4.60
CA ALA A 53 -14.63 -9.37 3.79
C ALA A 53 -15.92 -9.70 4.57
N GLU A 54 -15.94 -10.84 5.26
CA GLU A 54 -17.04 -11.24 6.15
C GLU A 54 -17.27 -10.20 7.25
N LYS A 55 -16.22 -9.79 7.97
CA LYS A 55 -16.30 -8.75 9.02
C LYS A 55 -16.77 -7.40 8.49
N MET A 56 -16.42 -7.05 7.25
CA MET A 56 -16.84 -5.81 6.61
C MET A 56 -18.24 -5.88 5.99
N GLY A 57 -18.83 -7.08 5.87
CA GLY A 57 -20.10 -7.32 5.17
C GLY A 57 -20.02 -7.10 3.66
N VAL A 58 -18.88 -7.41 3.03
CA VAL A 58 -18.65 -7.25 1.59
C VAL A 58 -18.06 -8.52 0.98
N THR A 59 -17.88 -8.54 -0.35
CA THR A 59 -17.31 -9.72 -1.04
C THR A 59 -15.77 -9.76 -0.94
N GLN A 60 -15.19 -10.95 -0.98
CA GLN A 60 -13.73 -11.13 -1.01
C GLN A 60 -13.04 -10.37 -2.17
N PRO A 61 -13.60 -10.34 -3.41
CA PRO A 61 -13.04 -9.50 -4.48
C PRO A 61 -13.07 -8.00 -4.17
N ALA A 62 -14.07 -7.51 -3.43
CA ALA A 62 -14.13 -6.11 -3.02
C ALA A 62 -12.98 -5.76 -2.06
N VAL A 63 -12.69 -6.61 -1.08
CA VAL A 63 -11.51 -6.43 -0.19
C VAL A 63 -10.20 -6.58 -0.95
N SER A 64 -10.10 -7.57 -1.85
CA SER A 64 -8.90 -7.74 -2.69
C SER A 64 -8.65 -6.50 -3.55
N LYS A 65 -9.70 -5.90 -4.12
CA LYS A 65 -9.61 -4.66 -4.90
C LYS A 65 -9.23 -3.48 -4.01
N LEU A 66 -9.76 -3.41 -2.79
CA LEU A 66 -9.42 -2.39 -1.80
C LEU A 66 -7.94 -2.45 -1.42
N GLU A 67 -7.41 -3.63 -1.08
CA GLU A 67 -5.98 -3.81 -0.76
C GLU A 67 -5.08 -3.40 -1.94
N LYS A 68 -5.47 -3.73 -3.18
CA LYS A 68 -4.70 -3.37 -4.40
C LYS A 68 -4.84 -1.90 -4.82
N ASN A 69 -5.92 -1.22 -4.45
CA ASN A 69 -6.22 0.14 -4.90
C ASN A 69 -6.48 1.08 -3.70
N ALA A 70 -5.70 0.91 -2.63
CA ALA A 70 -5.95 1.58 -1.36
C ALA A 70 -5.96 3.12 -1.48
N SER A 71 -5.13 3.67 -2.37
CA SER A 71 -5.07 5.12 -2.64
C SER A 71 -6.34 5.71 -3.25
N ARG A 72 -7.24 4.88 -3.81
CA ARG A 72 -8.53 5.31 -4.37
C ARG A 72 -9.69 5.15 -3.40
N ALA A 73 -9.46 4.55 -2.23
CA ALA A 73 -10.49 4.35 -1.22
C ALA A 73 -10.70 5.63 -0.40
N SER A 74 -11.95 5.89 -0.02
CA SER A 74 -12.24 6.96 0.94
C SER A 74 -11.67 6.63 2.31
N PHE A 75 -11.36 7.66 3.10
CA PHE A 75 -10.90 7.48 4.49
C PHE A 75 -11.86 6.60 5.31
N LEU A 76 -13.18 6.78 5.17
CA LEU A 76 -14.18 5.96 5.85
C LEU A 76 -14.08 4.47 5.48
N THR A 77 -13.75 4.15 4.22
CA THR A 77 -13.54 2.77 3.78
C THR A 77 -12.29 2.17 4.41
N LEU A 78 -11.20 2.93 4.44
CA LEU A 78 -9.95 2.53 5.09
C LEU A 78 -10.16 2.32 6.59
N GLN A 79 -10.92 3.20 7.25
CA GLN A 79 -11.24 3.09 8.67
C GLN A 79 -12.07 1.82 8.97
N ARG A 80 -13.10 1.52 8.16
CA ARG A 80 -13.87 0.27 8.29
C ARG A 80 -13.00 -0.98 8.11
N TYR A 81 -12.07 -0.94 7.16
CA TYR A 81 -11.12 -2.03 6.97
C TYR A 81 -10.19 -2.20 8.19
N ALA A 82 -9.67 -1.09 8.72
CA ALA A 82 -8.84 -1.11 9.93
C ALA A 82 -9.61 -1.69 11.12
N GLN A 83 -10.86 -1.26 11.34
CA GLN A 83 -11.74 -1.79 12.38
C GLN A 83 -12.00 -3.29 12.21
N ALA A 84 -12.23 -3.77 10.98
CA ALA A 84 -12.37 -5.20 10.70
C ALA A 84 -11.08 -5.99 11.03
N CYS A 85 -9.92 -5.34 10.94
CA CYS A 85 -8.64 -5.90 11.36
C CYS A 85 -8.32 -5.64 12.85
N GLY A 86 -9.22 -5.07 13.65
CA GLY A 86 -8.96 -4.74 15.05
C GLY A 86 -7.94 -3.61 15.23
N SER A 87 -7.77 -2.75 14.22
CA SER A 87 -6.88 -1.58 14.20
C SER A 87 -7.68 -0.29 14.11
N GLU A 88 -7.03 0.84 14.39
CA GLU A 88 -7.60 2.19 14.28
C GLU A 88 -6.70 3.05 13.38
N LEU A 89 -7.31 3.79 12.45
CA LEU A 89 -6.60 4.80 11.66
C LEU A 89 -6.81 6.18 12.28
N LYS A 90 -5.73 6.93 12.46
CA LYS A 90 -5.75 8.30 12.96
C LYS A 90 -5.08 9.22 11.95
N VAL A 91 -5.67 10.40 11.76
CA VAL A 91 -5.05 11.48 11.00
C VAL A 91 -4.35 12.40 12.00
N ALA A 92 -3.08 12.68 11.75
CA ALA A 92 -2.29 13.62 12.54
C ALA A 92 -1.59 14.60 11.59
N MET A 93 -1.35 15.81 12.07
CA MET A 93 -0.49 16.80 11.43
C MET A 93 0.91 16.68 12.04
N LEU A 94 1.95 16.64 11.19
CA LEU A 94 3.36 16.57 11.56
C LEU A 94 4.07 17.87 11.22
#